data_AF-A0A5A8E3Y8-F1
#
_entry.id   AF-A0A5A8E3Y8-F1
#
_cell.length_a   1.000
_cell.length_b   1.000
_cell.length_c   1.000
_cell.angle_alpha   90.00
_cell.angle_beta   90.00
_cell.angle_gamma   90.00
#
_symmetry.space_group_name_H-M   'P 1'
#
loop_
_entity.id
_entity.type
_entity.pdbx_description
1 polymer ?
#
loop_
_entity_poly.entity_id
_entity_poly.type
_entity_poly.pdbx_seq_one_letter_code
_entity_poly.pdbx_strand_id
1 'polypeptide(L)'
;MARSEGALDGVMELQAPLLLAPGLGSDSELAKDPGSALSTVLEMAQSTGIADFCRQQVAIAGRRDQRDLLPRVRVPSLVLCGRQDALIPFAVHQQVAAALASSPGLEPDALSPVTKPPASRGGTSAEAPARANAGGAAAAAADAGAADAPGTAGERSTLMLRVLEECGHLPTIERPDETTQALFDWLALPTADGPTALLP
;
A
#
# COMPACT_ATOMS: atom_id res chain seq x y z
N MET A 1 -9.88 23.91 21.51
CA MET A 1 -8.41 24.07 21.52
C MET A 1 -7.97 24.36 20.10
N ALA A 2 -7.45 25.55 19.82
CA ALA A 2 -6.87 25.87 18.52
C ALA A 2 -5.60 25.01 18.34
N ARG A 3 -5.57 24.16 17.31
CA ARG A 3 -4.35 23.45 16.92
C ARG A 3 -3.39 24.50 16.35
N SER A 4 -2.23 24.65 16.96
CA SER A 4 -1.28 25.72 16.64
C SER A 4 -0.62 25.50 15.27
N GLU A 5 -0.31 26.60 14.59
CA GLU A 5 0.60 26.65 13.44
C GLU A 5 1.90 25.89 13.75
N GLY A 6 2.44 25.14 12.78
CA GLY A 6 3.69 24.37 12.93
C GLY A 6 3.58 23.04 13.70
N ALA A 7 2.43 22.69 14.28
CA ALA A 7 2.26 21.42 14.99
C ALA A 7 2.36 20.20 14.06
N LEU A 8 2.02 20.34 12.78
CA LEU A 8 2.14 19.24 11.81
C LEU A 8 3.60 18.98 11.46
N ASP A 9 4.40 20.03 11.28
CA ASP A 9 5.82 19.91 10.89
C ASP A 9 6.61 19.15 11.95
N GLY A 10 6.43 19.49 13.23
CA GLY A 10 7.08 18.75 14.33
C GLY A 10 6.62 17.29 14.44
N VAL A 11 5.38 16.98 14.07
CA VAL A 11 4.90 15.59 14.00
C VAL A 11 5.54 14.86 12.83
N MET A 12 5.72 15.53 11.68
CA MET A 12 6.38 14.96 10.50
C MET A 12 7.87 14.72 10.71
N GLU A 13 8.57 15.61 11.40
CA GLU A 13 9.96 15.39 11.82
C GLU A 13 10.11 14.12 12.66
N LEU A 14 9.16 13.83 13.55
CA LEU A 14 9.19 12.63 14.40
C LEU A 14 8.74 11.36 13.67
N GLN A 15 7.79 11.47 12.72
CA GLN A 15 7.24 10.31 12.02
C GLN A 15 8.01 9.91 10.76
N ALA A 16 8.69 10.83 10.08
CA ALA A 16 9.41 10.54 8.84
C ALA A 16 10.41 9.36 8.96
N PRO A 17 11.19 9.22 10.06
CA PRO A 17 12.08 8.06 10.24
C PRO A 17 11.36 6.73 10.42
N LEU A 18 10.07 6.74 10.77
CA LEU A 18 9.24 5.53 10.90
C LEU A 18 8.53 5.18 9.58
N LEU A 19 8.27 6.20 8.75
CA LEU A 19 7.61 6.05 7.45
C LEU A 19 8.55 5.53 6.37
N LEU A 20 9.81 5.95 6.38
CA LEU A 20 10.77 5.65 5.31
C LEU A 20 11.84 4.67 5.79
N ALA A 21 12.39 3.89 4.88
CA ALA A 21 13.54 3.04 5.15
C ALA A 21 14.72 3.85 5.74
N PRO A 22 15.57 3.21 6.56
CA PRO A 22 16.78 3.84 7.07
C PRO A 22 17.62 4.47 5.95
N GLY A 23 18.05 5.72 6.14
CA GLY A 23 18.79 6.50 5.16
C GLY A 23 17.93 7.35 4.21
N LEU A 24 16.63 7.06 4.08
CA LEU A 24 15.69 7.90 3.30
C LEU A 24 14.97 8.94 4.15
N GLY A 25 14.82 8.71 5.46
CA GLY A 25 14.07 9.58 6.38
C GLY A 25 14.90 10.30 7.46
N SER A 26 16.19 10.02 7.59
CA SER A 26 17.06 10.53 8.67
C SER A 26 18.00 11.66 8.24
N ASP A 27 18.22 11.82 6.94
CA ASP A 27 19.27 12.68 6.43
C ASP A 27 18.69 14.05 6.06
N SER A 28 18.99 15.04 6.90
CA SER A 28 18.60 16.45 6.72
C SER A 28 19.00 17.03 5.36
N GLU A 29 19.99 16.46 4.67
CA GLU A 29 20.37 16.88 3.32
C GLU A 29 19.47 16.24 2.25
N LEU A 30 19.01 15.00 2.46
CA LEU A 30 18.07 14.34 1.55
C LEU A 30 16.68 14.99 1.60
N ALA A 31 16.30 15.54 2.77
CA ALA A 31 15.10 16.36 2.92
C ALA A 31 15.09 17.61 2.02
N LYS A 32 16.28 18.13 1.68
CA LYS A 32 16.45 19.34 0.87
C LYS A 32 16.50 19.05 -0.63
N ASP A 33 16.63 17.80 -1.03
CA ASP A 33 16.63 17.38 -2.42
C ASP A 33 15.18 17.30 -2.95
N PRO A 34 14.79 18.16 -3.92
CA PRO A 34 13.46 18.12 -4.50
C PRO A 34 13.23 16.78 -5.20
N GLY A 35 12.10 16.12 -4.88
CA GLY A 35 11.78 14.80 -5.43
C GLY A 35 12.40 13.62 -4.69
N SER A 36 13.11 13.85 -3.59
CA SER A 36 13.44 12.79 -2.63
C SER A 36 12.17 12.22 -1.99
N ALA A 37 12.26 11.00 -1.45
CA ALA A 37 11.15 10.39 -0.74
C ALA A 37 10.69 11.25 0.45
N LEU A 38 11.65 11.86 1.17
CA LEU A 38 11.35 12.71 2.32
C LEU A 38 10.69 14.02 1.92
N SER A 39 11.20 14.73 0.90
CA SER A 39 10.56 15.97 0.43
C SER A 39 9.15 15.72 -0.09
N THR A 40 8.95 14.62 -0.83
CA THR A 40 7.62 14.19 -1.29
C THR A 40 6.64 13.96 -0.14
N VAL A 41 7.06 13.26 0.91
CA VAL A 41 6.21 13.01 2.09
C VAL A 41 5.86 14.30 2.83
N LEU A 42 6.81 15.22 2.98
CA LEU A 42 6.57 16.51 3.61
C LEU A 42 5.59 17.37 2.80
N GLU A 43 5.74 17.41 1.47
CA GLU A 43 4.82 18.10 0.57
C GLU A 43 3.40 17.51 0.62
N MET A 44 3.27 16.17 0.68
CA MET A 44 1.98 15.49 0.88
C MET A 44 1.34 15.85 2.22
N ALA A 45 2.13 15.91 3.30
CA ALA A 45 1.63 16.30 4.61
C ALA A 45 1.15 17.76 4.63
N GLN A 46 1.93 18.66 4.03
CA GLN A 46 1.58 20.08 3.92
C GLN A 46 0.31 20.30 3.09
N SER A 47 0.16 19.61 1.96
CA SER A 47 -1.04 19.68 1.11
C SER A 47 -2.29 19.09 1.78
N THR A 48 -2.13 18.08 2.64
CA THR A 48 -3.22 17.53 3.47
C THR A 48 -3.63 18.51 4.58
N GLY A 49 -2.66 19.08 5.28
CA GLY A 49 -2.89 20.01 6.38
C GLY A 49 -3.32 19.35 7.71
N ILE A 50 -3.12 20.08 8.81
CA ILE A 50 -3.26 19.55 10.18
C ILE A 50 -4.67 19.06 10.51
N ALA A 51 -5.70 19.71 9.96
CA ALA A 51 -7.09 19.36 10.25
C ALA A 51 -7.44 17.97 9.70
N ASP A 52 -7.07 17.71 8.45
CA ASP A 52 -7.28 16.41 7.78
C ASP A 52 -6.36 15.34 8.33
N PHE A 53 -5.10 15.67 8.60
CA PHE A 53 -4.19 14.74 9.26
C PHE A 53 -4.77 14.20 10.58
N CYS A 54 -5.27 15.09 11.45
CA CYS A 54 -5.92 14.65 12.68
C CYS A 54 -7.21 13.84 12.44
N ARG A 55 -8.01 14.16 11.42
CA ARG A 55 -9.19 13.36 11.05
C ARG A 55 -8.78 11.95 10.64
N GLN A 56 -7.73 11.82 9.85
CA GLN A 56 -7.16 10.53 9.45
C GLN A 56 -6.69 9.73 10.68
N GLN A 57 -5.92 10.35 11.58
CA GLN A 57 -5.44 9.67 12.78
C GLN A 57 -6.57 9.20 13.71
N VAL A 58 -7.61 10.02 13.91
CA VAL A 58 -8.81 9.60 14.67
C VAL A 58 -9.55 8.46 13.97
N ALA A 59 -9.70 8.54 12.64
CA ALA A 59 -10.36 7.50 11.86
C ALA A 59 -9.60 6.17 11.89
N ILE A 60 -8.26 6.21 11.82
CA ILE A 60 -7.41 5.03 11.93
C ILE A 60 -7.49 4.43 13.34
N ALA A 61 -7.37 5.26 14.39
CA ALA A 61 -7.43 4.81 15.78
C ALA A 61 -8.79 4.20 16.16
N GLY A 62 -9.88 4.70 15.56
CA GLY A 62 -11.22 4.17 15.75
C GLY A 62 -11.59 3.00 14.83
N ARG A 63 -10.70 2.61 13.90
CA ARG A 63 -10.99 1.55 12.92
C ARG A 63 -11.06 0.20 13.63
N ARG A 64 -12.19 -0.49 13.50
CA ARG A 64 -12.33 -1.88 13.96
C ARG A 64 -11.29 -2.76 13.26
N ASP A 65 -10.68 -3.66 14.00
CA ASP A 65 -9.88 -4.74 13.42
C ASP A 65 -10.74 -5.59 12.46
N GLN A 66 -10.20 -5.86 11.27
CA GLN A 66 -10.88 -6.58 10.19
C GLN A 66 -10.26 -7.95 9.90
N ARG A 67 -9.33 -8.43 10.74
CA ARG A 67 -8.69 -9.74 10.55
C ARG A 67 -9.68 -10.92 10.51
N ASP A 68 -10.83 -10.78 11.16
CA ASP A 68 -11.93 -11.75 11.12
C ASP A 68 -12.61 -11.87 9.75
N LEU A 69 -12.42 -10.89 8.86
CA LEU A 69 -12.94 -10.91 7.49
C LEU A 69 -11.99 -11.57 6.50
N LEU A 70 -10.69 -11.66 6.80
CA LEU A 70 -9.69 -12.21 5.87
C LEU A 70 -10.00 -13.64 5.39
N PRO A 71 -10.51 -14.58 6.22
CA PRO A 71 -10.90 -15.92 5.78
C PRO A 71 -12.10 -15.96 4.83
N ARG A 72 -12.73 -14.81 4.53
CA ARG A 72 -13.88 -14.69 3.62
C ARG A 72 -13.47 -14.22 2.22
N VAL A 73 -12.21 -13.85 2.01
CA VAL A 73 -11.70 -13.42 0.70
C VAL A 73 -11.59 -14.62 -0.22
N ARG A 74 -12.07 -14.50 -1.46
CA ARG A 74 -12.07 -15.60 -2.46
C ARG A 74 -11.42 -15.20 -3.80
N VAL A 75 -11.10 -13.92 -3.95
CA VAL A 75 -10.53 -13.35 -5.17
C VAL A 75 -9.00 -13.35 -5.11
N PRO A 76 -8.31 -13.31 -6.26
CA PRO A 76 -6.86 -13.13 -6.29
C PRO A 76 -6.45 -11.93 -5.45
N SER A 77 -5.41 -12.10 -4.64
CA SER A 77 -5.04 -11.12 -3.61
C SER A 77 -3.52 -10.93 -3.55
N LEU A 78 -3.07 -9.69 -3.43
CA LEU A 78 -1.66 -9.33 -3.20
C LEU A 78 -1.50 -8.72 -1.82
N VAL A 79 -0.56 -9.25 -1.05
CA VAL A 79 -0.01 -8.61 0.15
C VAL A 79 1.38 -8.08 -0.23
N LEU A 80 1.52 -6.76 -0.28
CA LEU A 80 2.79 -6.06 -0.57
C LEU A 80 3.25 -5.32 0.68
N CYS A 81 4.53 -5.44 1.04
CA CYS A 81 5.10 -4.75 2.19
C CYS A 81 6.59 -4.46 2.01
N GLY A 82 7.07 -3.41 2.69
CA GLY A 82 8.49 -3.15 2.83
C GLY A 82 9.12 -3.98 3.95
N ARG A 83 10.35 -4.47 3.74
CA ARG A 83 11.11 -5.22 4.75
C ARG A 83 11.37 -4.41 6.02
N GLN A 84 11.47 -3.09 5.89
CA GLN A 84 11.91 -2.14 6.92
C GLN A 84 10.77 -1.25 7.41
N ASP A 85 9.51 -1.60 7.14
CA ASP A 85 8.34 -0.89 7.68
C ASP A 85 8.36 -0.95 9.21
N ALA A 86 8.49 0.22 9.85
CA ALA A 86 8.50 0.35 11.31
C ALA A 86 7.10 0.60 11.90
N LEU A 87 6.13 1.04 11.08
CA LEU A 87 4.76 1.32 11.52
C LEU A 87 3.89 0.07 11.49
N ILE A 88 4.01 -0.73 10.43
CA ILE A 88 3.32 -2.01 10.26
C ILE A 88 4.38 -3.07 9.94
N PRO A 89 5.06 -3.63 10.97
CA PRO A 89 6.18 -4.52 10.76
C PRO A 89 5.83 -5.74 9.89
N PHE A 90 6.82 -6.26 9.15
CA PHE A 90 6.68 -7.42 8.27
C PHE A 90 5.92 -8.60 8.91
N ALA A 91 6.12 -8.87 10.20
CA ALA A 91 5.41 -9.91 10.94
C ALA A 91 3.88 -9.74 10.91
N VAL A 92 3.37 -8.51 10.91
CA VAL A 92 1.93 -8.21 10.77
C VAL A 92 1.44 -8.57 9.37
N HIS A 93 2.21 -8.27 8.33
CA HIS A 93 1.88 -8.67 6.96
C HIS A 93 1.90 -10.19 6.78
N GLN A 94 2.82 -10.89 7.44
CA GLN A 94 2.81 -12.36 7.49
C GLN A 94 1.53 -12.91 8.14
N GLN A 95 1.02 -12.27 9.20
CA GLN A 95 -0.25 -12.65 9.81
C GLN A 95 -1.43 -12.45 8.86
N VAL A 96 -1.46 -11.33 8.12
CA VAL A 96 -2.49 -11.07 7.09
C VAL A 96 -2.44 -12.14 5.99
N ALA A 97 -1.26 -12.44 5.47
CA ALA A 97 -1.08 -13.47 4.45
C ALA A 97 -1.50 -14.87 4.96
N ALA A 98 -1.12 -15.23 6.19
CA ALA A 98 -1.52 -16.50 6.80
C ALA A 98 -3.04 -16.60 6.99
N ALA A 99 -3.69 -15.51 7.41
CA ALA A 99 -5.15 -15.46 7.55
C ALA A 99 -5.85 -15.57 6.19
N LEU A 100 -5.33 -14.90 5.15
CA LEU A 100 -5.84 -15.04 3.78
C LEU A 100 -5.66 -16.46 3.26
N ALA A 101 -4.53 -17.11 3.51
CA ALA A 101 -4.26 -18.50 3.11
C ALA A 101 -5.20 -19.53 3.77
N SER A 102 -5.90 -19.16 4.85
CA SER A 102 -6.96 -20.00 5.43
C SER A 102 -8.29 -19.93 4.66
N SER A 103 -8.37 -19.05 3.66
CA SER A 103 -9.57 -18.89 2.83
C SER A 103 -9.74 -20.06 1.86
N PRO A 104 -10.92 -20.72 1.86
CA PRO A 104 -11.26 -21.72 0.86
C PRO A 104 -11.01 -21.25 -0.58
N GLY A 105 -10.23 -22.02 -1.34
CA GLY A 105 -9.96 -21.76 -2.75
C GLY A 105 -8.89 -20.69 -3.02
N LEU A 106 -8.22 -20.15 -1.99
CA LEU A 106 -7.12 -19.21 -2.16
C LEU A 106 -5.79 -19.91 -1.83
N GLU A 107 -4.98 -20.17 -2.84
CA GLU A 107 -3.70 -20.85 -2.68
C GLU A 107 -2.53 -19.84 -2.68
N PRO A 108 -1.56 -19.97 -1.76
CA PRO A 108 -0.38 -19.12 -1.79
C PRO A 108 0.48 -19.41 -3.04
N ASP A 109 0.83 -18.36 -3.76
CA ASP A 109 1.96 -18.35 -4.69
C ASP A 109 3.26 -18.54 -3.91
N ALA A 110 4.28 -19.09 -4.57
CA ALA A 110 5.60 -19.22 -3.97
C ALA A 110 6.08 -17.85 -3.45
N LEU A 111 6.35 -17.78 -2.14
CA LEU A 111 6.86 -16.58 -1.51
C LEU A 111 8.19 -16.19 -2.16
N SER A 112 8.21 -15.06 -2.86
CA SER A 112 9.41 -14.57 -3.54
C SER A 112 9.64 -13.09 -3.18
N PRO A 113 10.81 -12.72 -2.64
CA PRO A 113 11.17 -11.31 -2.54
C PRO A 113 11.22 -10.71 -3.96
N VAL A 114 10.68 -9.49 -4.13
CA VAL A 114 10.84 -8.76 -5.39
C VAL A 114 12.17 -8.06 -5.32
N THR A 115 13.15 -8.57 -6.05
CA THR A 115 14.44 -7.90 -6.22
C THR A 115 14.32 -6.85 -7.30
N LYS A 116 15.05 -5.74 -7.14
CA LYS A 116 15.16 -4.63 -8.08
C LYS A 116 15.17 -5.12 -9.55
N PRO A 117 14.21 -4.70 -10.40
CA PRO A 117 14.29 -4.96 -11.83
C PRO A 117 15.53 -4.26 -12.42
N PRO A 118 16.09 -4.75 -13.54
CA PRO A 118 17.19 -4.06 -14.21
C PRO A 118 16.77 -2.60 -14.49
N ALA A 119 17.66 -1.65 -14.19
CA ALA A 119 17.37 -0.22 -14.29
C ALA A 119 16.64 0.11 -15.61
N SER A 120 15.40 0.58 -15.50
CA SER A 120 14.64 1.06 -16.65
C SER A 120 15.39 2.28 -17.21
N ARG A 121 15.57 2.33 -18.54
CA ARG A 121 16.23 3.46 -19.19
C ARG A 121 15.42 4.72 -18.90
N GLY A 122 16.07 5.70 -18.27
CA GLY A 122 15.48 6.96 -17.83
C GLY A 122 14.50 7.54 -18.83
N GLY A 123 13.22 7.54 -18.45
CA GLY A 123 12.21 8.40 -19.03
C GLY A 123 12.13 9.65 -18.18
N THR A 124 12.48 10.81 -18.75
CA THR A 124 12.23 12.09 -18.10
C THR A 124 10.73 12.23 -17.89
N SER A 125 10.29 12.33 -16.64
CA SER A 125 8.91 12.68 -16.30
C SER A 125 8.58 14.03 -16.92
N ALA A 126 7.88 14.02 -18.05
CA ALA A 126 7.22 15.19 -18.57
C ALA A 126 6.06 15.52 -17.63
N GLU A 127 6.14 16.69 -17.02
CA GLU A 127 5.15 17.32 -16.15
C GLU A 127 3.74 17.24 -16.78
N ALA A 128 2.86 16.44 -16.18
CA ALA A 128 1.43 16.49 -16.47
C ALA A 128 0.79 17.52 -15.53
N PRO A 129 -0.07 18.43 -16.02
CA PRO A 129 -0.62 19.50 -15.20
C PRO A 129 -1.49 18.93 -14.07
N ALA A 130 -1.26 19.45 -12.87
CA ALA A 130 -1.99 19.12 -11.65
C ALA A 130 -3.52 19.21 -11.87
N ARG A 131 -4.17 18.05 -11.97
CA ARG A 131 -5.60 17.96 -11.72
C ARG A 131 -5.78 17.92 -10.22
N ALA A 132 -6.43 18.95 -9.68
CA ALA A 132 -6.80 19.03 -8.27
C ALA A 132 -7.49 17.73 -7.86
N ASN A 133 -6.81 16.92 -7.04
CA ASN A 133 -7.40 15.75 -6.43
C ASN A 133 -8.21 16.26 -5.24
N ALA A 134 -9.49 16.55 -5.46
CA ALA A 134 -10.45 16.71 -4.38
C ALA A 134 -10.59 15.33 -3.72
N GLY A 135 -9.70 15.04 -2.78
CA GLY A 135 -9.67 13.85 -1.96
C GLY A 135 -10.88 13.80 -1.03
N GLY A 136 -12.06 13.55 -1.60
CA GLY A 136 -13.18 13.00 -0.87
C GLY A 136 -12.82 11.57 -0.52
N ALA A 137 -12.56 11.32 0.76
CA ALA A 137 -12.57 9.98 1.33
C ALA A 137 -13.89 9.30 0.91
N ALA A 138 -13.82 8.31 0.02
CA ALA A 138 -14.97 7.53 -0.39
C ALA A 138 -15.45 6.69 0.81
N ALA A 139 -16.38 7.27 1.56
CA ALA A 139 -17.22 6.58 2.51
C ALA A 139 -18.35 5.87 1.73
N ALA A 140 -18.38 4.55 1.84
CA ALA A 140 -19.53 3.62 1.74
C ALA A 140 -20.46 3.64 0.52
N ALA A 141 -20.65 2.44 -0.05
CA ALA A 141 -21.97 1.84 -0.17
C ALA A 141 -21.83 0.31 -0.11
N ALA A 142 -22.24 -0.29 1.01
CA ALA A 142 -22.51 -1.71 1.10
C ALA A 142 -23.97 -1.92 0.70
N ASP A 143 -24.22 -2.57 -0.42
CA ASP A 143 -25.50 -3.24 -0.65
C ASP A 143 -25.40 -4.65 -0.06
N ALA A 144 -26.43 -5.00 0.71
CA ALA A 144 -26.54 -6.27 1.40
C ALA A 144 -27.48 -7.18 0.61
N GLY A 145 -26.98 -8.34 0.21
CA GLY A 145 -27.82 -9.51 -0.05
C GLY A 145 -27.58 -10.22 -1.36
N ALA A 146 -26.82 -11.30 -1.29
CA ALA A 146 -27.22 -12.59 -1.86
C ALA A 146 -26.32 -13.66 -1.22
N ALA A 147 -26.92 -14.48 -0.36
CA ALA A 147 -26.31 -15.74 0.02
C ALA A 147 -26.38 -16.65 -1.21
N ASP A 148 -25.23 -17.12 -1.70
CA ASP A 148 -25.21 -18.13 -2.74
C ASP A 148 -24.62 -19.45 -2.24
N ALA A 149 -25.21 -20.51 -2.77
CA ALA A 149 -25.10 -21.91 -2.39
C ALA A 149 -23.68 -22.48 -2.57
N PRO A 150 -23.34 -23.66 -2.00
CA PRO A 150 -22.01 -24.24 -2.13
C PRO A 150 -21.79 -24.70 -3.58
N GLY A 151 -21.13 -23.84 -4.36
CA GLY A 151 -20.68 -24.10 -5.71
C GLY A 151 -19.66 -25.24 -5.75
N THR A 152 -19.93 -26.16 -6.67
CA THR A 152 -19.13 -27.30 -7.11
C THR A 152 -17.68 -26.95 -7.41
N ALA A 153 -16.73 -27.77 -6.95
CA ALA A 153 -15.32 -27.87 -7.38
C ALA A 153 -14.72 -26.56 -7.96
N GLY A 154 -14.65 -25.54 -7.10
CA GLY A 154 -14.37 -24.16 -7.51
C GLY A 154 -12.94 -23.91 -7.99
N GLU A 155 -12.82 -23.11 -9.04
CA GLU A 155 -11.57 -22.55 -9.56
C GLU A 155 -10.75 -21.91 -8.43
N ARG A 156 -9.47 -22.30 -8.36
CA ARG A 156 -8.54 -21.83 -7.33
C ARG A 156 -8.04 -20.43 -7.71
N SER A 157 -8.16 -19.48 -6.79
CA SER A 157 -7.55 -18.15 -6.87
C SER A 157 -6.19 -18.13 -6.20
N THR A 158 -5.33 -17.18 -6.60
CA THR A 158 -3.95 -17.09 -6.11
C THR A 158 -3.77 -15.95 -5.10
N LEU A 159 -3.09 -16.24 -3.99
CA LEU A 159 -2.59 -15.27 -3.01
C LEU A 159 -1.10 -15.03 -3.23
N MET A 160 -0.71 -13.80 -3.49
CA MET A 160 0.68 -13.40 -3.63
C MET A 160 1.14 -12.62 -2.39
N LEU A 161 2.27 -12.99 -1.79
CA LEU A 161 2.98 -12.16 -0.81
C LEU A 161 4.30 -11.70 -1.45
N ARG A 162 4.50 -10.37 -1.54
CA ARG A 162 5.72 -9.73 -2.03
C ARG A 162 6.32 -8.84 -0.96
N VAL A 163 7.63 -8.95 -0.81
CA VAL A 163 8.42 -8.13 0.11
C VAL A 163 9.41 -7.31 -0.70
N LEU A 164 9.37 -6.00 -0.52
CA LEU A 164 10.35 -5.09 -1.08
C LEU A 164 11.49 -4.94 -0.08
N GLU A 165 12.68 -5.40 -0.47
CA GLU A 165 13.87 -5.21 0.34
C GLU A 165 14.25 -3.72 0.36
N GLU A 166 14.88 -3.28 1.45
CA GLU A 166 15.31 -1.89 1.62
C GLU A 166 14.18 -0.85 1.38
N CYS A 167 13.00 -1.14 1.93
CA CYS A 167 11.78 -0.35 1.78
C CYS A 167 11.06 -0.23 3.12
N GLY A 168 10.64 0.98 3.47
CA GLY A 168 9.82 1.30 4.64
C GLY A 168 8.33 1.15 4.38
N HIS A 169 7.54 2.07 4.94
CA HIS A 169 6.08 2.06 4.94
C HIS A 169 5.47 2.54 3.62
N LEU A 170 6.23 3.25 2.78
CA LEU A 170 5.70 3.93 1.60
C LEU A 170 6.29 3.33 0.31
N PRO A 171 5.95 2.08 -0.03
CA PRO A 171 6.57 1.37 -1.15
C PRO A 171 6.39 2.08 -2.50
N THR A 172 5.26 2.76 -2.72
CA THR A 172 5.01 3.53 -3.94
C THR A 172 5.91 4.75 -4.11
N ILE A 173 6.47 5.28 -3.02
CA ILE A 173 7.38 6.44 -3.03
C ILE A 173 8.84 5.96 -3.00
N GLU A 174 9.13 4.98 -2.14
CA GLU A 174 10.50 4.50 -1.91
C GLU A 174 11.00 3.57 -3.04
N ARG A 175 10.10 2.76 -3.60
CA ARG A 175 10.38 1.70 -4.59
C ARG A 175 9.29 1.66 -5.67
N PRO A 176 9.12 2.73 -6.46
CA PRO A 176 8.02 2.84 -7.42
C PRO A 176 8.08 1.77 -8.51
N ASP A 177 9.28 1.46 -9.02
CA ASP A 177 9.48 0.45 -10.07
C ASP A 177 9.17 -0.96 -9.55
N GLU A 178 9.69 -1.33 -8.38
CA GLU A 178 9.43 -2.64 -7.76
C GLU A 178 7.96 -2.79 -7.35
N THR A 179 7.34 -1.72 -6.84
CA THR A 179 5.90 -1.71 -6.53
C THR A 179 5.07 -1.93 -7.78
N THR A 180 5.39 -1.22 -8.85
CA THR A 180 4.73 -1.36 -10.15
C THR A 180 4.90 -2.76 -10.72
N GLN A 181 6.09 -3.33 -10.62
CA GLN A 181 6.35 -4.71 -11.06
C GLN A 181 5.54 -5.72 -10.25
N ALA A 182 5.45 -5.57 -8.92
CA ALA A 182 4.64 -6.45 -8.08
C ALA A 182 3.16 -6.40 -8.44
N LEU A 183 2.65 -5.21 -8.81
CA LEU A 183 1.28 -5.05 -9.31
C LEU A 183 1.08 -5.74 -10.66
N PHE A 184 2.03 -5.60 -11.60
CA PHE A 184 1.95 -6.29 -12.90
C PHE A 184 2.01 -7.81 -12.76
N ASP A 185 2.89 -8.32 -11.91
CA ASP A 185 2.99 -9.76 -11.63
C ASP A 185 1.68 -10.30 -11.07
N TRP A 186 1.03 -9.55 -10.17
CA TRP A 186 -0.26 -9.91 -9.60
C TRP A 186 -1.40 -9.82 -10.63
N LEU A 187 -1.45 -8.77 -11.44
CA LEU A 187 -2.46 -8.61 -12.49
C LEU A 187 -2.34 -9.66 -13.61
N ALA A 188 -1.14 -10.19 -13.84
CA ALA A 188 -0.88 -11.25 -14.80
C ALA A 188 -1.25 -12.65 -14.28
N LEU A 189 -1.63 -12.79 -13.01
CA LEU A 189 -2.09 -14.07 -12.49
C LEU A 189 -3.35 -14.54 -13.24
N PRO A 190 -3.48 -15.85 -13.51
CA PRO A 190 -4.70 -16.39 -14.11
C PRO A 190 -5.90 -16.05 -13.22
N THR A 191 -6.96 -15.49 -13.80
CA THR A 191 -8.26 -15.41 -13.12
C THR A 191 -9.07 -16.65 -13.43
N ALA A 192 -10.03 -16.96 -12.55
CA ALA A 192 -10.96 -18.08 -12.71
C ALA A 192 -11.65 -18.08 -14.09
N ASP A 193 -11.94 -16.90 -14.65
CA ASP A 193 -12.63 -16.73 -15.94
C ASP A 193 -11.70 -16.76 -17.19
N GLY A 194 -10.43 -17.15 -17.05
CA GLY A 194 -9.42 -17.09 -18.12
C GLY A 194 -8.51 -15.86 -18.02
N PRO A 195 -7.59 -15.62 -18.98
CA PRO A 195 -6.70 -14.47 -18.92
C PRO A 195 -7.51 -13.17 -18.91
N THR A 196 -7.21 -12.29 -17.96
CA THR A 196 -7.68 -10.91 -17.98
C THR A 196 -7.29 -10.31 -19.33
N ALA A 197 -8.23 -10.23 -20.27
CA ALA A 197 -8.06 -9.40 -21.44
C ALA A 197 -7.90 -7.98 -20.91
N LEU A 198 -6.65 -7.52 -20.80
CA LEU A 198 -6.36 -6.11 -20.63
C LEU A 198 -7.13 -5.40 -21.73
N LEU A 199 -8.11 -4.58 -21.31
CA LEU A 199 -8.95 -3.82 -22.23
C LEU A 199 -8.05 -3.13 -23.28
N PRO A 200 -8.44 -3.14 -24.56
CA PRO A 200 -7.64 -2.65 -25.68
C PRO A 200 -7.27 -1.17 -25.58
#